data_AF-A0A4Y1QNZ8-F1
#
_entry.id   AF-A0A4Y1QNZ8-F1
#
_cell.length_a   1.000
_cell.length_b   1.000
_cell.length_c   1.000
_cell.angle_alpha   90.00
_cell.angle_beta   90.00
_cell.angle_gamma   90.00
#
_symmetry.space_group_name_H-M   'P 1'
#
loop_
_entity.id
_entity.type
_entity.pdbx_description
1 polymer ?
#
loop_
_entity_poly.entity_id
_entity_poly.type
_entity_poly.pdbx_seq_one_letter_code
_entity_poly.pdbx_strand_id
1 'polypeptide(L)'
;MASMFQMQNTNMNQHVAFPKNIRPQSGSFGQVCLPKRTETVAGGQTIVAAVGTVEVTTTTSTRANTKTTASTRTTSNLAHQWREIQGSNNWENLVEPLHPLLRQEIIRYGDFVTACYKAFNLDPNSKRYLNCKYGKKNMFREVGLESCGYEVTKYIYATPDINIPIQNGESCGRWMGYVAVSSDDAVKRLGRRDIVITFRGTVTNPEWVANLMSSLTPARLDPHNPRDDVKVESGFLSLYTSDESESKFGLGSCREQLLSEVSRLLKKYKGEELSITLAGHSMGSSLALLLGYDIAELGLNRENSEGKYRLQCFHSGGRG
;
A
#
# COMPACT_ATOMS: atom_id res chain seq x y z
N MET A 1 10.58 -5.52 -5.84
CA MET A 1 11.00 -6.00 -4.50
C MET A 1 9.75 -6.08 -3.61
N ALA A 2 9.88 -6.56 -2.39
CA ALA A 2 8.78 -6.52 -1.44
C ALA A 2 9.33 -6.08 -0.08
N SER A 3 8.48 -5.46 0.73
CA SER A 3 8.86 -4.88 2.01
C SER A 3 7.79 -5.17 3.08
N MET A 4 8.23 -5.47 4.31
CA MET A 4 7.38 -5.63 5.48
C MET A 4 7.62 -4.47 6.44
N PHE A 5 6.54 -3.94 7.04
CA PHE A 5 6.62 -2.95 8.11
C PHE A 5 6.59 -3.65 9.48
N GLN A 6 7.72 -3.66 10.19
CA GLN A 6 7.80 -4.18 11.56
C GLN A 6 8.65 -3.25 12.43
N MET A 7 7.99 -2.36 13.19
CA MET A 7 8.67 -1.58 14.21
C MET A 7 9.11 -2.46 15.38
N GLN A 8 10.39 -2.38 15.73
CA GLN A 8 10.94 -2.90 16.98
C GLN A 8 10.61 -1.94 18.13
N ASN A 9 10.72 -2.43 19.37
CA ASN A 9 10.40 -1.67 20.59
C ASN A 9 11.62 -1.66 21.51
N THR A 10 12.16 -0.49 21.81
CA THR A 10 13.38 -0.29 22.62
C THR A 10 13.15 0.78 23.69
N ASN A 11 13.69 0.55 24.89
CA ASN A 11 13.23 1.19 26.12
C ASN A 11 14.39 1.38 27.12
N MET A 12 14.69 2.63 27.53
CA MET A 12 15.55 3.03 28.67
C MET A 12 15.27 4.52 29.00
N ASN A 13 15.67 5.03 30.17
CA ASN A 13 15.36 6.40 30.67
C ASN A 13 16.63 7.18 31.06
N GLN A 14 16.60 8.53 30.99
CA GLN A 14 16.99 9.44 32.11
C GLN A 14 16.70 10.93 31.80
N HIS A 15 16.82 11.82 32.81
CA HIS A 15 16.02 13.05 32.92
C HIS A 15 16.73 14.21 33.68
N VAL A 16 16.73 15.45 33.14
CA VAL A 16 16.86 16.74 33.89
C VAL A 16 16.13 17.86 33.09
N ALA A 17 15.57 18.89 33.74
CA ALA A 17 14.92 20.08 33.15
C ALA A 17 15.05 21.29 34.11
N PHE A 18 14.64 22.55 33.87
CA PHE A 18 13.83 23.25 32.84
C PHE A 18 14.28 24.76 32.85
N PRO A 19 13.52 25.85 32.51
CA PRO A 19 12.16 26.09 31.99
C PRO A 19 12.21 26.83 30.60
N LYS A 20 11.52 27.91 30.17
CA LYS A 20 10.51 28.86 30.73
C LYS A 20 9.76 29.67 29.62
N ASN A 21 8.50 30.06 29.89
CA ASN A 21 7.64 31.16 29.35
C ASN A 21 7.70 31.63 27.88
N ILE A 22 6.56 31.51 27.15
CA ILE A 22 5.60 32.60 26.81
C ILE A 22 4.28 31.97 26.24
N ARG A 23 3.20 32.74 26.08
CA ARG A 23 1.83 32.34 25.67
C ARG A 23 1.28 33.34 24.61
N PRO A 24 0.28 33.02 23.74
CA PRO A 24 -1.13 32.90 24.20
C PRO A 24 -2.05 31.91 23.40
N GLN A 25 -3.27 31.74 23.95
CA GLN A 25 -4.62 31.45 23.37
C GLN A 25 -4.82 30.72 22.01
N SER A 26 -5.94 30.01 21.75
CA SER A 26 -6.75 29.04 22.53
C SER A 26 -7.95 28.55 21.68
N GLY A 27 -8.10 27.23 21.52
CA GLY A 27 -9.31 26.59 20.95
C GLY A 27 -9.65 25.33 21.75
N SER A 28 -10.94 25.05 21.97
CA SER A 28 -11.38 24.03 22.94
C SER A 28 -11.76 22.70 22.27
N PHE A 29 -11.21 21.59 22.77
CA PHE A 29 -11.75 20.24 22.56
C PHE A 29 -11.60 19.38 23.83
N GLY A 30 -12.38 18.30 23.90
CA GLY A 30 -12.71 17.59 25.15
C GLY A 30 -11.54 16.93 25.89
N GLN A 31 -11.68 16.87 27.22
CA GLN A 31 -10.66 16.42 28.15
C GLN A 31 -10.87 14.96 28.57
N VAL A 32 -9.87 14.09 28.35
CA VAL A 32 -9.78 12.75 28.92
C VAL A 32 -8.36 12.56 29.48
N CYS A 33 -8.25 12.12 30.74
CA CYS A 33 -6.97 11.94 31.43
C CYS A 33 -6.55 10.46 31.45
N LEU A 34 -5.27 10.18 31.18
CA LEU A 34 -4.43 9.12 31.80
C LEU A 34 -2.94 9.33 31.35
N PRO A 35 -1.94 8.54 31.79
CA PRO A 35 -0.74 9.09 32.44
C PRO A 35 0.38 9.57 31.52
N LYS A 36 1.19 10.50 32.04
CA LYS A 36 2.45 10.96 31.45
C LYS A 36 3.63 10.05 31.81
N ARG A 37 4.55 9.82 30.85
CA ARG A 37 6.00 9.69 31.08
C ARG A 37 6.78 10.06 29.80
N THR A 38 8.11 10.01 29.86
CA THR A 38 9.01 10.93 29.12
C THR A 38 10.13 10.25 28.32
N GLU A 39 10.75 11.05 27.45
CA GLU A 39 11.85 10.77 26.48
C GLU A 39 13.22 10.52 27.18
N THR A 40 14.41 10.30 26.59
CA THR A 40 15.02 10.36 25.23
C THR A 40 16.07 9.18 25.08
N VAL A 41 16.93 8.93 24.06
CA VAL A 41 17.34 9.56 22.78
C VAL A 41 17.98 8.52 21.80
N ALA A 42 18.09 8.87 20.51
CA ALA A 42 18.97 8.45 19.38
C ALA A 42 19.83 7.15 19.34
N GLY A 43 20.02 6.64 18.11
CA GLY A 43 21.05 5.65 17.74
C GLY A 43 20.95 5.16 16.28
N GLY A 44 21.40 5.96 15.29
CA GLY A 44 21.25 5.64 13.86
C GLY A 44 22.50 5.11 13.16
N GLN A 45 22.32 4.19 12.20
CA GLN A 45 23.35 3.81 11.22
C GLN A 45 22.72 3.58 9.83
N THR A 46 23.40 4.06 8.79
CA THR A 46 23.02 3.90 7.38
C THR A 46 23.94 2.85 6.74
N ILE A 47 23.38 1.85 6.06
CA ILE A 47 24.17 0.91 5.25
C ILE A 47 23.72 1.01 3.79
N VAL A 48 24.69 1.28 2.91
CA VAL A 48 24.50 1.36 1.46
C VAL A 48 24.98 0.05 0.84
N ALA A 49 24.14 -0.59 0.01
CA ALA A 49 24.50 -1.79 -0.73
C ALA A 49 24.63 -1.47 -2.23
N ALA A 50 25.74 -1.89 -2.85
CA ALA A 50 26.04 -1.64 -4.25
C ALA A 50 25.40 -2.66 -5.20
N VAL A 51 25.16 -2.27 -6.45
CA VAL A 51 24.61 -3.14 -7.50
C VAL A 51 25.75 -3.80 -8.28
N GLY A 52 25.80 -5.13 -8.27
CA GLY A 52 26.67 -5.93 -9.16
C GLY A 52 25.88 -6.49 -10.34
N THR A 53 26.43 -6.40 -11.55
CA THR A 53 25.86 -6.97 -12.78
C THR A 53 26.52 -8.31 -13.12
N VAL A 54 25.72 -9.30 -13.53
CA VAL A 54 26.20 -10.58 -14.07
C VAL A 54 25.41 -10.93 -15.33
N GLU A 55 26.09 -11.42 -16.35
CA GLU A 55 25.52 -11.76 -17.67
C GLU A 55 24.86 -13.15 -17.68
N VAL A 56 23.96 -13.39 -18.64
CA VAL A 56 23.26 -14.67 -18.82
C VAL A 56 23.79 -15.39 -20.07
N THR A 57 24.36 -16.58 -19.90
CA THR A 57 24.70 -17.48 -21.00
C THR A 57 23.66 -18.60 -21.13
N THR A 58 23.22 -18.88 -22.35
CA THR A 58 22.09 -19.77 -22.64
C THR A 58 22.55 -21.17 -23.05
N THR A 59 22.04 -22.21 -22.37
CA THR A 59 22.05 -23.60 -22.90
C THR A 59 20.72 -24.30 -22.63
N THR A 60 20.29 -25.11 -23.59
CA THR A 60 18.99 -25.79 -23.64
C THR A 60 19.03 -27.20 -23.08
N SER A 61 17.95 -27.65 -22.44
CA SER A 61 17.66 -29.08 -22.22
C SER A 61 16.16 -29.36 -22.20
N THR A 62 15.79 -30.64 -22.17
CA THR A 62 14.58 -31.16 -22.84
C THR A 62 13.31 -31.28 -21.98
N ARG A 63 12.18 -31.40 -22.69
CA ARG A 63 10.80 -31.35 -22.17
C ARG A 63 10.31 -32.72 -21.70
N ALA A 64 10.11 -32.88 -20.39
CA ALA A 64 9.31 -33.97 -19.80
C ALA A 64 7.90 -33.48 -19.45
N ASN A 65 6.89 -34.36 -19.49
CA ASN A 65 5.47 -33.97 -19.47
C ASN A 65 4.72 -34.49 -18.22
N THR A 66 4.59 -33.65 -17.19
CA THR A 66 3.99 -34.02 -15.87
C THR A 66 2.99 -32.98 -15.34
N LYS A 67 2.00 -32.61 -16.17
CA LYS A 67 0.70 -32.13 -15.67
C LYS A 67 -0.14 -33.38 -15.38
N THR A 68 -0.73 -33.59 -14.22
CA THR A 68 -1.69 -32.68 -13.53
C THR A 68 -1.50 -32.59 -12.01
N THR A 69 -0.72 -33.48 -11.38
CA THR A 69 -0.74 -33.73 -9.91
C THR A 69 -0.08 -32.67 -9.02
N ALA A 70 0.70 -31.74 -9.59
CA ALA A 70 1.46 -30.76 -8.79
C ALA A 70 0.59 -29.64 -8.18
N SER A 71 -0.41 -29.16 -8.93
CA SER A 71 -1.17 -27.94 -8.60
C SER A 71 -1.89 -28.03 -7.24
N THR A 72 -2.50 -29.18 -6.96
CA THR A 72 -3.28 -29.43 -5.73
C THR A 72 -2.43 -29.52 -4.47
N ARG A 73 -1.12 -29.83 -4.60
CA ARG A 73 -0.19 -29.96 -3.46
C ARG A 73 0.43 -28.61 -3.08
N THR A 74 0.50 -27.66 -4.02
CA THR A 74 0.93 -26.28 -3.75
C THR A 74 -0.16 -25.44 -3.09
N THR A 75 -1.44 -25.63 -3.43
CA THR A 75 -2.54 -24.85 -2.87
C THR A 75 -2.82 -25.14 -1.40
N SER A 76 -2.74 -26.41 -0.97
CA SER A 76 -2.87 -26.76 0.45
C SER A 76 -1.70 -26.25 1.29
N ASN A 77 -0.51 -26.08 0.68
CA ASN A 77 0.68 -25.61 1.38
C ASN A 77 0.61 -24.11 1.68
N LEU A 78 0.18 -23.28 0.71
CA LEU A 78 0.05 -21.82 0.90
C LEU A 78 -0.79 -21.46 2.13
N ALA A 79 -1.91 -22.15 2.38
CA ALA A 79 -2.76 -21.90 3.54
C ALA A 79 -2.08 -22.11 4.90
N HIS A 80 -0.99 -22.88 4.97
CA HIS A 80 -0.18 -23.07 6.17
C HIS A 80 1.07 -22.17 6.19
N GLN A 81 1.76 -22.01 5.06
CA GLN A 81 3.00 -21.20 4.95
C GLN A 81 2.76 -19.70 4.72
N TRP A 82 1.51 -19.23 4.58
CA TRP A 82 1.25 -17.86 4.09
C TRP A 82 1.96 -16.77 4.89
N ARG A 83 2.15 -16.92 6.21
CA ARG A 83 2.82 -15.89 7.02
C ARG A 83 4.27 -15.66 6.54
N GLU A 84 4.99 -16.73 6.26
CA GLU A 84 6.38 -16.71 5.77
C GLU A 84 6.47 -16.17 4.34
N ILE A 85 5.57 -16.63 3.45
CA ILE A 85 5.44 -16.09 2.08
C ILE A 85 5.04 -14.61 2.10
N GLN A 86 4.29 -14.18 3.13
CA GLN A 86 3.92 -12.81 3.41
C GLN A 86 4.95 -12.10 4.32
N GLY A 87 6.21 -12.55 4.27
CA GLY A 87 7.39 -11.86 4.78
C GLY A 87 7.61 -11.95 6.29
N SER A 88 6.92 -12.82 7.05
CA SER A 88 7.00 -12.85 8.51
C SER A 88 8.40 -13.05 9.10
N ASN A 89 9.32 -13.64 8.32
CA ASN A 89 10.73 -13.74 8.65
C ASN A 89 11.60 -13.10 7.54
N ASN A 90 11.22 -11.90 7.08
CA ASN A 90 11.91 -11.10 6.07
C ASN A 90 12.23 -11.83 4.73
N TRP A 91 11.49 -12.90 4.41
CA TRP A 91 11.77 -13.83 3.30
C TRP A 91 13.15 -14.51 3.35
N GLU A 92 13.74 -14.65 4.55
CA GLU A 92 14.96 -15.43 4.77
C GLU A 92 14.84 -16.82 4.12
N ASN A 93 15.84 -17.21 3.32
CA ASN A 93 15.89 -18.46 2.55
C ASN A 93 14.74 -18.67 1.52
N LEU A 94 13.89 -17.67 1.25
CA LEU A 94 12.81 -17.75 0.25
C LEU A 94 13.10 -17.02 -1.07
N VAL A 95 14.06 -16.09 -1.09
CA VAL A 95 14.38 -15.27 -2.27
C VAL A 95 15.38 -15.95 -3.21
N GLU A 96 16.39 -16.62 -2.66
CA GLU A 96 17.47 -17.26 -3.41
C GLU A 96 17.74 -18.69 -2.87
N PRO A 97 17.41 -19.76 -3.62
CA PRO A 97 16.63 -19.76 -4.86
C PRO A 97 15.15 -19.39 -4.64
N LEU A 98 14.56 -18.61 -5.55
CA LEU A 98 13.21 -18.07 -5.38
C LEU A 98 12.14 -19.16 -5.22
N HIS A 99 11.62 -19.27 -3.98
CA HIS A 99 10.69 -20.30 -3.53
C HIS A 99 9.41 -20.33 -4.38
N PRO A 100 8.91 -21.50 -4.82
CA PRO A 100 7.78 -21.57 -5.76
C PRO A 100 6.51 -20.86 -5.30
N LEU A 101 6.15 -20.93 -4.02
CA LEU A 101 4.97 -20.24 -3.49
C LEU A 101 5.17 -18.71 -3.45
N LEU A 102 6.38 -18.23 -3.13
CA LEU A 102 6.69 -16.80 -3.16
C LEU A 102 6.65 -16.27 -4.60
N ARG A 103 7.14 -17.04 -5.57
CA ARG A 103 7.02 -16.73 -6.99
C ARG A 103 5.57 -16.62 -7.44
N GLN A 104 4.71 -17.55 -7.02
CA GLN A 104 3.28 -17.54 -7.34
C GLN A 104 2.57 -16.32 -6.74
N GLU A 105 2.82 -15.98 -5.48
CA GLU A 105 2.22 -14.80 -4.85
C GLU A 105 2.73 -13.49 -5.48
N ILE A 106 4.04 -13.36 -5.78
CA ILE A 106 4.60 -12.19 -6.48
C ILE A 106 3.93 -12.00 -7.85
N ILE A 107 3.74 -13.06 -8.63
CA ILE A 107 3.02 -13.00 -9.91
C ILE A 107 1.57 -12.56 -9.69
N ARG A 108 0.87 -13.15 -8.71
CA ARG A 108 -0.54 -12.83 -8.41
C ARG A 108 -0.75 -11.37 -8.01
N TYR A 109 0.14 -10.79 -7.20
CA TYR A 109 0.06 -9.36 -6.87
C TYR A 109 0.50 -8.47 -8.06
N GLY A 110 1.39 -8.97 -8.92
CA GLY A 110 1.68 -8.37 -10.22
C GLY A 110 0.46 -8.30 -11.15
N ASP A 111 -0.32 -9.37 -11.25
CA ASP A 111 -1.55 -9.43 -12.07
C ASP A 111 -2.59 -8.40 -11.60
N PHE A 112 -2.72 -8.18 -10.29
CA PHE A 112 -3.56 -7.10 -9.76
C PHE A 112 -3.06 -5.72 -10.17
N VAL A 113 -1.75 -5.45 -10.07
CA VAL A 113 -1.17 -4.20 -10.57
C VAL A 113 -1.38 -4.05 -12.09
N THR A 114 -1.35 -5.15 -12.85
CA THR A 114 -1.70 -5.17 -14.28
C THR A 114 -3.19 -4.91 -14.52
N ALA A 115 -4.09 -5.35 -13.64
CA ALA A 115 -5.53 -5.07 -13.70
C ALA A 115 -5.82 -3.56 -13.69
N CYS A 116 -5.07 -2.79 -12.90
CA CYS A 116 -5.14 -1.32 -12.92
C CYS A 116 -4.85 -0.74 -14.31
N TYR A 117 -3.76 -1.13 -14.98
CA TYR A 117 -3.44 -0.59 -16.32
C TYR A 117 -4.47 -1.02 -17.38
N LYS A 118 -4.96 -2.26 -17.34
CA LYS A 118 -6.01 -2.74 -18.24
C LYS A 118 -7.32 -1.96 -18.06
N ALA A 119 -7.74 -1.71 -16.82
CA ALA A 119 -8.99 -1.03 -16.49
C ALA A 119 -8.94 0.51 -16.59
N PHE A 120 -7.76 1.12 -16.52
CA PHE A 120 -7.60 2.58 -16.63
C PHE A 120 -7.89 3.07 -18.05
N ASN A 121 -8.55 4.21 -18.16
CA ASN A 121 -8.94 4.79 -19.44
C ASN A 121 -8.08 6.02 -19.81
N LEU A 122 -7.52 5.96 -21.01
CA LEU A 122 -6.59 6.96 -21.56
C LEU A 122 -7.08 7.60 -22.86
N ASP A 123 -8.26 7.20 -23.37
CA ASP A 123 -8.88 7.88 -24.51
C ASP A 123 -9.41 9.26 -24.05
N PRO A 124 -8.84 10.38 -24.54
CA PRO A 124 -9.26 11.72 -24.13
C PRO A 124 -10.66 12.09 -24.64
N ASN A 125 -11.17 11.38 -25.64
CA ASN A 125 -12.54 11.57 -26.17
C ASN A 125 -13.59 10.89 -25.29
N SER A 126 -13.17 10.07 -24.34
CA SER A 126 -14.06 9.26 -23.51
C SER A 126 -14.65 10.05 -22.35
N LYS A 127 -15.97 9.95 -22.14
CA LYS A 127 -16.65 10.41 -20.92
C LYS A 127 -16.16 9.73 -19.61
N ARG A 128 -15.25 8.77 -19.73
CA ARG A 128 -14.54 8.10 -18.61
C ARG A 128 -13.02 8.34 -18.68
N TYR A 129 -12.53 9.42 -19.28
CA TYR A 129 -11.10 9.73 -19.32
C TYR A 129 -10.52 9.82 -17.89
N LEU A 130 -9.29 9.34 -17.70
CA LEU A 130 -8.60 9.21 -16.41
C LEU A 130 -9.39 8.47 -15.30
N ASN A 131 -10.39 7.68 -15.70
CA ASN A 131 -11.25 6.91 -14.81
C ASN A 131 -11.14 5.40 -15.10
N CYS A 132 -11.74 4.57 -14.25
CA CYS A 132 -11.93 3.15 -14.56
C CYS A 132 -12.99 2.98 -15.66
N LYS A 133 -12.67 2.16 -16.67
CA LYS A 133 -13.58 1.75 -17.76
C LYS A 133 -14.82 1.02 -17.23
N TYR A 134 -14.67 0.25 -16.16
CA TYR A 134 -15.62 -0.80 -15.75
C TYR A 134 -16.25 -0.52 -14.39
N GLY A 135 -17.45 -1.06 -14.15
CA GLY A 135 -18.06 -1.08 -12.81
C GLY A 135 -17.42 -2.13 -11.91
N LYS A 136 -17.30 -1.85 -10.60
CA LYS A 136 -16.57 -2.68 -9.62
C LYS A 136 -16.85 -4.18 -9.73
N LYS A 137 -18.12 -4.59 -9.79
CA LYS A 137 -18.56 -6.00 -9.91
C LYS A 137 -18.04 -6.72 -11.15
N ASN A 138 -17.78 -6.00 -12.23
CA ASN A 138 -17.33 -6.56 -13.51
C ASN A 138 -15.83 -6.42 -13.71
N MET A 139 -15.16 -5.49 -13.02
CA MET A 139 -13.78 -5.05 -13.27
C MET A 139 -12.81 -6.21 -13.50
N PHE A 140 -12.79 -7.21 -12.61
CA PHE A 140 -11.90 -8.37 -12.76
C PHE A 140 -12.23 -9.24 -13.97
N ARG A 141 -13.51 -9.44 -14.34
CA ARG A 141 -13.87 -10.15 -15.57
C ARG A 141 -13.39 -9.40 -16.81
N GLU A 142 -13.69 -8.10 -16.91
CA GLU A 142 -13.37 -7.30 -18.10
C GLU A 142 -11.85 -7.14 -18.34
N VAL A 143 -11.00 -7.41 -17.34
CA VAL A 143 -9.52 -7.46 -17.49
C VAL A 143 -8.93 -8.87 -17.62
N GLY A 144 -9.76 -9.92 -17.62
CA GLY A 144 -9.33 -11.31 -17.75
C GLY A 144 -8.87 -11.99 -16.45
N LEU A 145 -9.41 -11.58 -15.29
CA LEU A 145 -9.08 -12.07 -13.95
C LEU A 145 -10.31 -12.54 -13.15
N GLU A 146 -11.41 -12.92 -13.80
CA GLU A 146 -12.67 -13.32 -13.12
C GLU A 146 -12.46 -14.41 -12.05
N SER A 147 -11.58 -15.38 -12.32
CA SER A 147 -11.24 -16.48 -11.41
C SER A 147 -10.20 -16.14 -10.34
N CYS A 148 -9.82 -14.87 -10.15
CA CYS A 148 -8.84 -14.48 -9.12
C CYS A 148 -9.34 -14.73 -7.68
N GLY A 149 -10.66 -14.77 -7.47
CA GLY A 149 -11.29 -14.98 -6.17
C GLY A 149 -11.33 -13.72 -5.28
N TYR A 150 -11.45 -12.53 -5.86
CA TYR A 150 -11.57 -11.25 -5.15
C TYR A 150 -12.75 -10.43 -5.68
N GLU A 151 -13.39 -9.63 -4.82
CA GLU A 151 -14.37 -8.61 -5.24
C GLU A 151 -13.77 -7.21 -5.03
N VAL A 152 -13.92 -6.30 -6.00
CA VAL A 152 -13.55 -4.89 -5.84
C VAL A 152 -14.57 -4.16 -4.97
N THR A 153 -14.16 -3.75 -3.77
CA THR A 153 -15.05 -3.14 -2.78
C THR A 153 -15.09 -1.61 -2.90
N LYS A 154 -13.98 -0.96 -3.28
CA LYS A 154 -13.86 0.51 -3.43
C LYS A 154 -12.95 0.87 -4.61
N TYR A 155 -13.28 1.92 -5.34
CA TYR A 155 -12.36 2.61 -6.23
C TYR A 155 -11.79 3.84 -5.51
N ILE A 156 -10.49 4.07 -5.68
CA ILE A 156 -9.73 5.13 -5.03
C ILE A 156 -9.36 6.20 -6.06
N TYR A 157 -9.64 7.44 -5.70
CA TYR A 157 -9.43 8.63 -6.53
C TYR A 157 -8.53 9.62 -5.81
N ALA A 158 -7.73 10.38 -6.55
CA ALA A 158 -6.98 11.50 -6.03
C ALA A 158 -7.18 12.72 -6.93
N THR A 159 -7.27 13.89 -6.31
CA THR A 159 -7.15 15.18 -7.00
C THR A 159 -5.77 15.75 -6.65
N PRO A 160 -4.85 15.81 -7.62
CA PRO A 160 -3.55 16.45 -7.41
C PRO A 160 -3.70 17.97 -7.58
N ASP A 161 -3.27 18.73 -6.58
CA ASP A 161 -3.14 20.21 -6.67
C ASP A 161 -2.02 20.65 -7.64
N ILE A 162 -1.26 19.69 -8.16
CA ILE A 162 -0.20 19.87 -9.15
C ILE A 162 -0.83 20.19 -10.52
N ASN A 163 -0.35 21.25 -11.16
CA ASN A 163 -0.75 21.61 -12.51
C ASN A 163 -0.33 20.53 -13.52
N ILE A 164 -1.31 19.78 -14.04
CA ILE A 164 -1.09 18.76 -15.08
C ILE A 164 -1.37 19.40 -16.46
N PRO A 165 -0.40 19.44 -17.41
CA PRO A 165 -0.56 20.09 -18.72
C PRO A 165 -1.48 19.35 -19.71
N ILE A 166 -2.33 18.44 -19.23
CA ILE A 166 -3.33 17.67 -19.98
C ILE A 166 -4.76 18.08 -19.54
N GLN A 167 -4.92 19.31 -19.04
CA GLN A 167 -6.18 19.81 -18.48
C GLN A 167 -6.71 21.04 -19.21
N ASN A 168 -7.78 20.84 -19.98
CA ASN A 168 -8.76 21.87 -20.31
C ASN A 168 -10.12 21.40 -19.73
N GLY A 169 -10.38 21.67 -18.45
CA GLY A 169 -11.61 21.24 -17.76
C GLY A 169 -11.63 21.52 -16.26
N GLU A 170 -12.81 21.38 -15.63
CA GLU A 170 -12.98 21.45 -14.16
C GLU A 170 -12.18 20.34 -13.45
N SER A 171 -11.79 20.58 -12.18
CA SER A 171 -11.14 19.54 -11.38
C SER A 171 -12.05 18.32 -11.22
N CYS A 172 -11.45 17.13 -11.34
CA CYS A 172 -12.15 15.88 -11.15
C CYS A 172 -11.17 14.79 -10.69
N GLY A 173 -11.56 14.07 -9.63
CA GLY A 173 -10.78 12.98 -9.05
C GLY A 173 -10.33 11.93 -10.08
N ARG A 174 -9.02 11.73 -10.17
CA ARG A 174 -8.38 10.79 -11.10
C ARG A 174 -8.32 9.41 -10.48
N TRP A 175 -8.64 8.36 -11.24
CA TRP A 175 -8.59 7.00 -10.71
C TRP A 175 -7.14 6.56 -10.47
N MET A 176 -6.84 6.23 -9.21
CA MET A 176 -5.51 5.83 -8.74
C MET A 176 -5.39 4.32 -8.52
N GLY A 177 -6.52 3.65 -8.27
CA GLY A 177 -6.50 2.24 -7.92
C GLY A 177 -7.77 1.76 -7.25
N TYR A 178 -7.67 0.62 -6.57
CA TYR A 178 -8.82 -0.02 -5.96
C TYR A 178 -8.46 -0.76 -4.67
N VAL A 179 -9.47 -0.94 -3.82
CA VAL A 179 -9.46 -1.91 -2.72
C VAL A 179 -10.33 -3.09 -3.15
N ALA A 180 -9.82 -4.31 -2.94
CA ALA A 180 -10.52 -5.55 -3.16
C ALA A 180 -10.32 -6.48 -1.95
N VAL A 181 -11.21 -7.47 -1.79
CA VAL A 181 -11.09 -8.47 -0.72
C VAL A 181 -11.33 -9.88 -1.24
N SER A 182 -10.60 -10.85 -0.69
CA SER A 182 -10.71 -12.26 -1.07
C SER A 182 -12.10 -12.85 -0.74
N SER A 183 -12.68 -13.62 -1.65
CA SER A 183 -13.90 -14.40 -1.42
C SER A 183 -13.66 -15.56 -0.43
N ASP A 184 -14.73 -16.15 0.09
CA ASP A 184 -14.63 -17.23 1.09
C ASP A 184 -13.93 -18.49 0.54
N ASP A 185 -14.06 -18.76 -0.76
CA ASP A 185 -13.31 -19.83 -1.42
C ASP A 185 -11.83 -19.48 -1.63
N ALA A 186 -11.50 -18.20 -1.81
CA ALA A 186 -10.12 -17.74 -1.79
C ALA A 186 -9.52 -17.82 -0.38
N VAL A 187 -10.29 -17.54 0.69
CA VAL A 187 -9.83 -17.71 2.09
C VAL A 187 -9.37 -19.15 2.34
N LYS A 188 -10.14 -20.15 1.90
CA LYS A 188 -9.79 -21.59 2.02
C LYS A 188 -8.44 -21.94 1.36
N ARG A 189 -8.04 -21.20 0.32
CA ARG A 189 -6.76 -21.37 -0.40
C ARG A 189 -5.63 -20.50 0.17
N LEU A 190 -5.94 -19.36 0.76
CA LEU A 190 -4.99 -18.35 1.24
C LEU A 190 -4.66 -18.49 2.74
N GLY A 191 -5.44 -19.25 3.49
CA GLY A 191 -5.31 -19.40 4.95
C GLY A 191 -5.72 -18.15 5.75
N ARG A 192 -6.36 -17.17 5.09
CA ARG A 192 -6.71 -15.84 5.62
C ARG A 192 -7.67 -15.09 4.71
N ARG A 193 -8.35 -14.08 5.25
CA ARG A 193 -8.99 -12.98 4.50
C ARG A 193 -7.92 -11.97 4.08
N ASP A 194 -7.68 -11.83 2.79
CA ASP A 194 -6.69 -10.88 2.25
C ASP A 194 -7.40 -9.65 1.68
N ILE A 195 -7.11 -8.48 2.25
CA ILE A 195 -7.52 -7.17 1.75
C ILE A 195 -6.40 -6.65 0.84
N VAL A 196 -6.67 -6.58 -0.46
CA VAL A 196 -5.70 -6.12 -1.47
C VAL A 196 -5.98 -4.69 -1.86
N ILE A 197 -4.98 -3.84 -1.71
CA ILE A 197 -5.03 -2.42 -2.10
C ILE A 197 -4.02 -2.22 -3.23
N THR A 198 -4.53 -1.94 -4.43
CA THR A 198 -3.72 -1.88 -5.65
C THR A 198 -3.70 -0.47 -6.22
N PHE A 199 -2.51 0.08 -6.43
CA PHE A 199 -2.30 1.36 -7.10
C PHE A 199 -1.73 1.17 -8.51
N ARG A 200 -2.22 1.96 -9.47
CA ARG A 200 -1.56 2.10 -10.78
C ARG A 200 -0.26 2.91 -10.66
N GLY A 201 0.60 2.83 -11.66
CA GLY A 201 1.67 3.81 -11.89
C GLY A 201 1.23 4.96 -12.79
N THR A 202 2.10 5.95 -12.97
CA THR A 202 2.06 6.85 -14.13
C THR A 202 2.18 6.03 -15.41
N VAL A 203 1.36 6.29 -16.42
CA VAL A 203 1.44 5.51 -17.67
C VAL A 203 2.59 6.02 -18.55
N THR A 204 2.59 7.29 -18.94
CA THR A 204 3.74 7.97 -19.58
C THR A 204 3.68 9.49 -19.40
N ASN A 205 4.33 10.03 -18.37
CA ASN A 205 4.92 11.38 -18.43
C ASN A 205 6.07 11.51 -17.39
N PRO A 206 7.34 11.68 -17.83
CA PRO A 206 8.47 11.95 -16.95
C PRO A 206 8.35 13.24 -16.14
N GLU A 207 7.76 14.30 -16.70
CA GLU A 207 7.53 15.59 -16.04
C GLU A 207 6.69 15.42 -14.77
N TRP A 208 5.68 14.55 -14.85
CA TRP A 208 4.79 14.27 -13.73
C TRP A 208 5.53 13.57 -12.59
N VAL A 209 6.45 12.66 -12.91
CA VAL A 209 7.33 12.01 -11.92
C VAL A 209 8.33 13.01 -11.34
N ALA A 210 8.89 13.91 -12.15
CA ALA A 210 9.81 14.95 -11.70
C ALA A 210 9.13 15.97 -10.76
N ASN A 211 7.93 16.46 -11.09
CA ASN A 211 7.17 17.36 -10.22
C ASN A 211 6.83 16.69 -8.87
N LEU A 212 6.55 15.39 -8.91
CA LEU A 212 6.17 14.60 -7.72
C LEU A 212 7.33 14.42 -6.73
N MET A 213 8.57 14.48 -7.21
CA MET A 213 9.84 14.30 -6.49
C MET A 213 10.66 15.60 -6.42
N SER A 214 9.97 16.74 -6.27
CA SER A 214 10.60 18.07 -6.35
C SER A 214 11.13 18.58 -5.00
N SER A 215 10.71 17.99 -3.88
CA SER A 215 11.05 18.46 -2.53
C SER A 215 10.58 17.48 -1.44
N LEU A 216 11.43 17.24 -0.44
CA LEU A 216 11.07 16.46 0.76
C LEU A 216 10.39 17.35 1.81
N THR A 217 9.22 16.91 2.31
CA THR A 217 8.45 17.57 3.37
C THR A 217 8.15 16.60 4.53
N PRO A 218 8.03 17.05 5.80
CA PRO A 218 7.58 16.21 6.91
C PRO A 218 6.22 15.54 6.62
N ALA A 219 6.12 14.24 6.86
CA ALA A 219 4.92 13.47 6.51
C ALA A 219 3.68 13.85 7.33
N ARG A 220 3.88 14.07 8.65
CA ARG A 220 2.86 14.54 9.62
C ARG A 220 1.49 13.82 9.52
N LEU A 221 1.52 12.52 9.23
CA LEU A 221 0.30 11.73 9.01
C LEU A 221 -0.44 11.43 10.31
N ASP A 222 0.26 11.12 11.41
CA ASP A 222 -0.33 11.07 12.75
C ASP A 222 -0.38 12.48 13.38
N PRO A 223 -1.59 13.06 13.63
CA PRO A 223 -1.72 14.37 14.28
C PRO A 223 -1.39 14.36 15.77
N HIS A 224 -1.37 13.18 16.42
CA HIS A 224 -1.10 13.02 17.84
C HIS A 224 0.39 12.73 18.15
N ASN A 225 1.13 12.21 17.17
CA ASN A 225 2.58 11.97 17.26
C ASN A 225 3.31 12.46 15.98
N PRO A 226 3.34 13.79 15.72
CA PRO A 226 3.95 14.34 14.51
C PRO A 226 5.48 14.15 14.50
N ARG A 227 5.97 13.37 13.53
CA ARG A 227 7.40 13.15 13.28
C ARG A 227 7.93 14.11 12.21
N ASP A 228 8.75 15.08 12.62
CA ASP A 228 9.37 16.05 11.70
C ASP A 228 10.70 15.57 11.06
N ASP A 229 11.25 14.48 11.60
CA ASP A 229 12.38 13.74 11.03
C ASP A 229 11.95 12.84 9.85
N VAL A 230 10.73 12.28 9.89
CA VAL A 230 10.19 11.47 8.79
C VAL A 230 9.66 12.36 7.67
N LYS A 231 10.38 12.36 6.55
CA LYS A 231 10.05 13.14 5.35
C LYS A 231 9.64 12.24 4.19
N VAL A 232 8.75 12.76 3.37
CA VAL A 232 8.23 12.14 2.14
C VAL A 232 8.29 13.19 1.03
N GLU A 233 8.43 12.73 -0.22
CA GLU A 233 8.34 13.60 -1.40
C GLU A 233 6.99 14.32 -1.44
N SER A 234 7.02 15.66 -1.52
CA SER A 234 5.87 16.53 -1.25
C SER A 234 4.73 16.33 -2.24
N GLY A 235 5.03 16.01 -3.50
CA GLY A 235 4.02 15.72 -4.51
C GLY A 235 3.32 14.38 -4.26
N PHE A 236 4.04 13.37 -3.75
CA PHE A 236 3.41 12.12 -3.31
C PHE A 236 2.53 12.33 -2.07
N LEU A 237 2.92 13.22 -1.16
CA LEU A 237 2.10 13.59 -0.01
C LEU A 237 0.83 14.33 -0.45
N SER A 238 0.92 15.37 -1.29
CA SER A 238 -0.26 16.07 -1.84
C SER A 238 -1.20 15.11 -2.58
N LEU A 239 -0.67 14.28 -3.49
CA LEU A 239 -1.44 13.25 -4.20
C LEU A 239 -2.18 12.27 -3.26
N TYR A 240 -1.71 12.13 -2.02
CA TYR A 240 -2.30 11.29 -0.99
C TYR A 240 -3.28 12.05 -0.10
N THR A 241 -3.00 13.30 0.29
CA THR A 241 -3.75 14.06 1.30
C THR A 241 -4.67 15.16 0.78
N SER A 242 -4.48 15.64 -0.45
CA SER A 242 -5.35 16.67 -1.05
C SER A 242 -6.77 16.14 -1.29
N ASP A 243 -7.77 16.97 -1.03
CA ASP A 243 -9.20 16.66 -1.15
C ASP A 243 -9.92 17.59 -2.14
N GLU A 244 -11.20 17.31 -2.40
CA GLU A 244 -12.08 18.13 -3.24
C GLU A 244 -13.26 18.69 -2.41
N SER A 245 -13.00 19.21 -1.21
CA SER A 245 -14.00 19.78 -0.29
C SER A 245 -14.83 20.93 -0.88
N GLU A 246 -14.24 21.77 -1.72
CA GLU A 246 -14.92 22.86 -2.46
C GLU A 246 -15.56 22.40 -3.80
N SER A 247 -15.42 21.13 -4.18
CA SER A 247 -15.92 20.57 -5.45
C SER A 247 -17.30 19.93 -5.30
N LYS A 248 -18.12 20.05 -6.35
CA LYS A 248 -19.50 19.52 -6.43
C LYS A 248 -19.60 18.00 -6.25
N PHE A 249 -18.49 17.27 -6.24
CA PHE A 249 -18.46 15.81 -6.06
C PHE A 249 -18.23 15.35 -4.61
N GLY A 250 -17.77 16.23 -3.70
CA GLY A 250 -17.61 15.91 -2.28
C GLY A 250 -16.68 14.72 -2.01
N LEU A 251 -15.64 14.55 -2.84
CA LEU A 251 -14.66 13.49 -2.67
C LEU A 251 -13.59 13.90 -1.67
N GLY A 252 -13.63 13.31 -0.47
CA GLY A 252 -12.51 13.33 0.47
C GLY A 252 -11.24 12.74 -0.15
N SER A 253 -10.09 13.04 0.46
CA SER A 253 -8.75 12.72 -0.04
C SER A 253 -8.53 11.23 -0.37
N CYS A 254 -7.48 10.96 -1.15
CA CYS A 254 -7.05 9.60 -1.45
C CYS A 254 -6.83 8.79 -0.15
N ARG A 255 -6.15 9.42 0.83
CA ARG A 255 -5.95 8.93 2.20
C ARG A 255 -7.27 8.57 2.89
N GLU A 256 -8.23 9.48 2.97
CA GLU A 256 -9.51 9.22 3.66
C GLU A 256 -10.31 8.10 2.98
N GLN A 257 -10.34 8.06 1.64
CA GLN A 257 -11.00 6.98 0.90
C GLN A 257 -10.40 5.60 1.21
N LEU A 258 -9.08 5.54 1.41
CA LEU A 258 -8.33 4.33 1.76
C LEU A 258 -8.56 3.93 3.23
N LEU A 259 -8.27 4.83 4.18
CA LEU A 259 -8.37 4.55 5.61
C LEU A 259 -9.81 4.22 6.04
N SER A 260 -10.81 4.91 5.46
CA SER A 260 -12.23 4.61 5.68
C SER A 260 -12.59 3.20 5.21
N GLU A 261 -12.15 2.81 4.01
CA GLU A 261 -12.45 1.50 3.45
C GLU A 261 -11.72 0.36 4.18
N VAL A 262 -10.45 0.57 4.55
CA VAL A 262 -9.67 -0.39 5.37
C VAL A 262 -10.37 -0.60 6.72
N SER A 263 -10.72 0.47 7.42
CA SER A 263 -11.42 0.41 8.70
C SER A 263 -12.77 -0.30 8.58
N ARG A 264 -13.51 -0.05 7.48
CA ARG A 264 -14.78 -0.71 7.18
C ARG A 264 -14.62 -2.21 6.92
N LEU A 265 -13.55 -2.63 6.23
CA LEU A 265 -13.27 -4.03 5.95
C LEU A 265 -12.77 -4.79 7.19
N LEU A 266 -11.85 -4.22 7.96
CA LEU A 266 -11.41 -4.78 9.24
C LEU A 266 -12.58 -4.95 10.22
N LYS A 267 -13.49 -3.96 10.28
CA LYS A 267 -14.73 -4.07 11.08
C LYS A 267 -15.69 -5.13 10.54
N LYS A 268 -15.80 -5.31 9.22
CA LYS A 268 -16.68 -6.33 8.61
C LYS A 268 -16.21 -7.75 8.90
N TYR A 269 -14.91 -8.00 8.83
CA TYR A 269 -14.31 -9.34 8.93
C TYR A 269 -13.65 -9.60 10.30
N LYS A 270 -14.06 -8.85 11.34
CA LYS A 270 -13.53 -9.01 12.70
C LYS A 270 -13.74 -10.44 13.20
N GLY A 271 -12.68 -11.07 13.69
CA GLY A 271 -12.68 -12.47 14.12
C GLY A 271 -12.27 -13.47 13.04
N GLU A 272 -12.06 -13.03 11.79
CA GLU A 272 -11.31 -13.80 10.80
C GLU A 272 -9.81 -13.49 10.87
N GLU A 273 -8.99 -14.47 10.51
CA GLU A 273 -7.56 -14.27 10.27
C GLU A 273 -7.36 -13.36 9.05
N LEU A 274 -6.64 -12.24 9.21
CA LEU A 274 -6.69 -11.10 8.30
C LEU A 274 -5.28 -10.59 7.88
N SER A 275 -5.14 -10.28 6.58
CA SER A 275 -3.99 -9.53 6.03
C SER A 275 -4.44 -8.31 5.22
N ILE A 276 -3.57 -7.30 5.20
CA ILE A 276 -3.63 -6.15 4.30
C ILE A 276 -2.39 -6.22 3.40
N THR A 277 -2.62 -6.50 2.12
CA THR A 277 -1.56 -6.52 1.10
C THR A 277 -1.67 -5.27 0.21
N LEU A 278 -0.62 -4.46 0.22
CA LEU A 278 -0.48 -3.29 -0.63
C LEU A 278 0.32 -3.66 -1.88
N ALA A 279 -0.12 -3.22 -3.06
CA ALA A 279 0.49 -3.57 -4.33
C ALA A 279 0.57 -2.34 -5.26
N GLY A 280 1.71 -2.13 -5.93
CA GLY A 280 1.84 -1.03 -6.88
C GLY A 280 3.12 -1.04 -7.70
N HIS A 281 3.09 -0.37 -8.86
CA HIS A 281 4.24 -0.17 -9.75
C HIS A 281 4.54 1.32 -9.95
N SER A 282 5.82 1.69 -10.01
CA SER A 282 6.30 3.07 -10.19
C SER A 282 5.66 4.00 -9.13
N MET A 283 4.97 5.08 -9.52
CA MET A 283 4.17 5.94 -8.63
C MET A 283 3.30 5.14 -7.64
N GLY A 284 2.68 4.05 -8.09
CA GLY A 284 1.81 3.22 -7.24
C GLY A 284 2.57 2.50 -6.14
N SER A 285 3.87 2.23 -6.32
CA SER A 285 4.73 1.65 -5.30
C SER A 285 4.95 2.59 -4.12
N SER A 286 5.20 3.87 -4.40
CA SER A 286 5.44 4.88 -3.37
C SER A 286 4.16 5.26 -2.63
N LEU A 287 3.01 5.28 -3.32
CA LEU A 287 1.68 5.37 -2.67
C LEU A 287 1.37 4.15 -1.79
N ALA A 288 1.72 2.94 -2.24
CA ALA A 288 1.59 1.73 -1.42
C ALA A 288 2.53 1.76 -0.20
N LEU A 289 3.75 2.32 -0.33
CA LEU A 289 4.66 2.50 0.80
C LEU A 289 4.13 3.53 1.80
N LEU A 290 3.61 4.68 1.31
CA LEU A 290 3.07 5.76 2.11
C LEU A 290 1.83 5.33 2.91
N LEU A 291 0.88 4.63 2.27
CA LEU A 291 -0.26 4.01 2.95
C LEU A 291 0.18 2.93 3.96
N GLY A 292 1.23 2.17 3.65
CA GLY A 292 1.78 1.16 4.56
C GLY A 292 2.36 1.77 5.84
N TYR A 293 3.06 2.90 5.70
CA TYR A 293 3.52 3.71 6.82
C TYR A 293 2.32 4.28 7.62
N ASP A 294 1.34 4.87 6.95
CA ASP A 294 0.14 5.48 7.56
C ASP A 294 -0.70 4.48 8.40
N ILE A 295 -0.97 3.29 7.85
CA ILE A 295 -1.68 2.21 8.55
C ILE A 295 -0.91 1.73 9.79
N ALA A 296 0.42 1.76 9.76
CA ALA A 296 1.28 1.33 10.86
C ALA A 296 1.47 2.40 11.96
N GLU A 297 1.51 3.69 11.59
CA GLU A 297 1.47 4.85 12.48
C GLU A 297 0.17 4.88 13.27
N LEU A 298 -0.96 4.95 12.56
CA LEU A 298 -2.31 5.02 13.14
C LEU A 298 -2.73 3.74 13.90
N GLY A 299 -1.88 2.71 13.93
CA GLY A 299 -2.12 1.46 14.63
C GLY A 299 -3.28 0.62 14.08
N LEU A 300 -3.81 0.95 12.89
CA LEU A 300 -4.94 0.25 12.26
C LEU A 300 -4.63 -1.23 11.96
N ASN A 301 -3.35 -1.61 11.94
CA ASN A 301 -2.90 -3.00 11.86
C ASN A 301 -2.83 -3.75 13.21
N ARG A 302 -3.43 -3.21 14.28
CA ARG A 302 -3.46 -3.82 15.63
C ARG A 302 -4.91 -4.01 16.06
N GLU A 303 -5.23 -5.20 16.58
CA GLU A 303 -6.47 -5.41 17.31
C GLU A 303 -6.26 -5.13 18.81
N ASN A 304 -7.29 -4.66 19.51
CA ASN A 304 -7.23 -4.30 20.94
C ASN A 304 -6.99 -5.50 21.88
N SER A 305 -6.92 -6.73 21.34
CA SER A 305 -6.71 -7.98 22.07
C SER A 305 -5.76 -8.89 21.28
N GLU A 306 -4.46 -8.68 21.48
CA GLU A 306 -3.31 -9.52 21.09
C GLU A 306 -3.06 -9.78 19.59
N GLY A 307 -4.07 -9.69 18.73
CA GLY A 307 -3.92 -9.81 17.28
C GLY A 307 -3.20 -8.62 16.62
N LYS A 308 -2.29 -8.90 15.68
CA LYS A 308 -1.79 -7.92 14.71
C LYS A 308 -2.16 -8.34 13.29
N TYR A 309 -2.92 -7.51 12.59
CA TYR A 309 -3.21 -7.71 11.18
C TYR A 309 -1.91 -7.59 10.38
N ARG A 310 -1.59 -8.57 9.53
CA ARG A 310 -0.35 -8.54 8.76
C ARG A 310 -0.43 -7.48 7.66
N LEU A 311 0.50 -6.53 7.69
CA LEU A 311 0.64 -5.49 6.66
C LEU A 311 1.89 -5.76 5.81
N GLN A 312 1.73 -5.77 4.49
CA GLN A 312 2.81 -6.06 3.54
C GLN A 312 2.71 -5.19 2.29
N CYS A 313 3.85 -4.84 1.68
CA CYS A 313 3.91 -4.13 0.40
C CYS A 313 4.69 -4.92 -0.66
N PHE A 314 4.06 -5.27 -1.78
CA PHE A 314 4.71 -5.79 -3.00
C PHE A 314 4.84 -4.66 -4.02
N HIS A 315 6.06 -4.39 -4.49
CA HIS A 315 6.32 -3.24 -5.37
C HIS A 315 7.35 -3.48 -6.47
N SER A 316 7.29 -2.68 -7.53
CA SER A 316 8.23 -2.76 -8.66
C SER A 316 8.41 -1.39 -9.32
N GLY A 317 9.63 -1.03 -9.69
CA GLY A 317 9.94 0.27 -10.31
C GLY A 317 9.71 1.50 -9.41
N GLY A 318 9.33 1.32 -8.14
CA GLY A 318 9.22 2.39 -7.16
C GLY A 318 10.58 2.90 -6.70
N ARG A 319 10.61 4.17 -6.31
CA ARG A 319 11.62 4.75 -5.42
C ARG A 319 10.90 5.26 -4.17
N GLY A 320 11.54 5.18 -3.02
CA GLY A 320 11.06 5.64 -1.73
C GLY A 320 12.20 6.26 -0.94
#